data_AF-A0A9E2DWI7-F1
#
_entry.id   AF-A0A9E2DWI7-F1
#
_cell.length_a   1.000
_cell.length_b   1.000
_cell.length_c   1.000
_cell.angle_alpha   90.00
_cell.angle_beta   90.00
_cell.angle_gamma   90.00
#
_symmetry.space_group_name_H-M   'P 1'
#
loop_
_entity.id
_entity.type
_entity.pdbx_description
1 polymer ?
#
loop_
_entity_poly.entity_id
_entity_poly.type
_entity_poly.pdbx_seq_one_letter_code
_entity_poly.pdbx_strand_id
1 'polypeptide(L)'
;MSDVPTAVTTKDEIALEGFIDYAGLFPPANLDMDSTVVNWNEFMQSDDSWILARLIIPASRLEEFKQAAESMLPSPEEQDLWQLSVLLPPAGSAEFADAVQATIEFNVSDCGAVANVVEFKANTVSEIDAALELLHDDLFPFIELPIDEDPRGLLASLSGAIAGAKVRTGGITPELYPLPAHLARFIHSCAVAGQPFKATAGMHHPGQNENKSVGVVEFGFLSVLQATASASVLGSSVEEVEAILVSDTPDLSAFTEEQLEQVRAELFNSLGTCSFNEPREDLRTMGMLKE
;
A
#
# COMPACT_ATOMS: atom_id res chain seq x y z
N MET A 1 5.67 -40.57 13.29
CA MET A 1 5.75 -39.12 13.10
C MET A 1 4.53 -38.78 12.27
N SER A 2 3.51 -38.25 12.94
CA SER A 2 2.31 -37.76 12.27
C SER A 2 2.69 -36.48 11.54
N ASP A 3 2.70 -36.53 10.21
CA ASP A 3 2.69 -35.33 9.38
C ASP A 3 1.45 -34.54 9.76
N VAL A 4 1.66 -33.46 10.53
CA VAL A 4 0.67 -32.41 10.70
C VAL A 4 0.57 -31.78 9.32
N PRO A 5 -0.59 -31.82 8.65
CA PRO A 5 -0.77 -31.11 7.39
C PRO A 5 -0.48 -29.63 7.68
N THR A 6 0.55 -29.08 7.06
CA THR A 6 0.70 -27.63 6.94
C THR A 6 -0.63 -27.11 6.39
N ALA A 7 -1.24 -26.15 7.07
CA ALA A 7 -2.47 -25.53 6.57
C ALA A 7 -2.20 -25.09 5.13
N VAL A 8 -3.02 -25.55 4.17
CA VAL A 8 -2.91 -25.09 2.79
C VAL A 8 -3.37 -23.65 2.80
N THR A 9 -2.43 -22.71 2.67
CA THR A 9 -2.75 -21.29 2.53
C THR A 9 -3.62 -21.12 1.30
N THR A 10 -4.80 -20.55 1.50
CA THR A 10 -5.76 -20.34 0.42
C THR A 10 -5.31 -19.19 -0.48
N LYS A 11 -5.81 -19.16 -1.72
CA LYS A 11 -5.61 -18.00 -2.62
C LYS A 11 -6.04 -16.67 -1.99
N ASP A 12 -7.10 -16.70 -1.17
CA ASP A 12 -7.64 -15.52 -0.51
C ASP A 12 -6.66 -15.02 0.57
N GLU A 13 -6.08 -15.93 1.36
CA GLU A 13 -5.03 -15.60 2.32
C GLU A 13 -3.79 -15.02 1.60
N ILE A 14 -3.32 -15.64 0.51
CA ILE A 14 -2.19 -15.12 -0.28
C ILE A 14 -2.47 -13.71 -0.83
N ALA A 15 -3.70 -13.48 -1.32
CA ALA A 15 -4.07 -12.19 -1.88
C ALA A 15 -4.13 -11.07 -0.84
N LEU A 16 -4.42 -11.39 0.43
CA LEU A 16 -4.80 -10.41 1.45
C LEU A 16 -3.79 -10.29 2.60
N GLU A 17 -2.91 -11.26 2.82
CA GLU A 17 -1.93 -11.22 3.90
C GLU A 17 -1.01 -10.00 3.75
N GLY A 18 -0.88 -9.23 4.83
CA GLY A 18 -0.06 -8.03 4.88
C GLY A 18 -0.35 -7.04 3.74
N PHE A 19 -1.62 -6.89 3.35
CA PHE A 19 -2.00 -6.11 2.18
C PHE A 19 -2.40 -4.67 2.50
N ILE A 20 -3.06 -4.44 3.63
CA ILE A 20 -3.67 -3.15 3.94
C ILE A 20 -2.75 -2.28 4.79
N ASP A 21 -2.31 -1.16 4.22
CA ASP A 21 -1.75 -0.04 4.96
C ASP A 21 -2.91 0.87 5.45
N TYR A 22 -3.11 0.97 6.77
CA TYR A 22 -4.18 1.78 7.37
C TYR A 22 -3.78 3.25 7.49
N ALA A 23 -4.62 4.13 6.95
CA ALA A 23 -4.36 5.56 6.78
C ALA A 23 -5.48 6.44 7.39
N GLY A 24 -5.90 6.14 8.63
CA GLY A 24 -7.04 6.81 9.29
C GLY A 24 -6.92 8.34 9.44
N LEU A 25 -5.69 8.87 9.51
CA LEU A 25 -5.42 10.31 9.59
C LEU A 25 -5.79 11.08 8.32
N PHE A 26 -5.97 10.39 7.20
CA PHE A 26 -6.10 11.01 5.88
C PHE A 26 -7.55 11.01 5.40
N PRO A 27 -7.93 11.94 4.51
CA PRO A 27 -9.26 11.95 3.93
C PRO A 27 -9.62 10.64 3.21
N PRO A 28 -10.91 10.26 3.19
CA PRO A 28 -12.04 10.96 3.82
C PRO A 28 -12.14 10.81 5.34
N ALA A 29 -11.51 9.81 5.97
CA ALA A 29 -11.67 9.54 7.40
C ALA A 29 -11.26 10.72 8.30
N ASN A 30 -10.10 11.35 8.03
CA ASN A 30 -9.59 12.53 8.75
C ASN A 30 -9.66 12.41 10.28
N LEU A 31 -9.34 11.23 10.81
CA LEU A 31 -9.33 11.01 12.25
C LEU A 31 -8.19 11.81 12.91
N ASP A 32 -8.33 12.09 14.20
CA ASP A 32 -7.21 12.53 15.02
C ASP A 32 -6.26 11.36 15.34
N MET A 33 -5.09 11.68 15.93
CA MET A 33 -4.08 10.68 16.23
C MET A 33 -4.59 9.65 17.25
N ASP A 34 -5.25 10.11 18.32
CA ASP A 34 -5.80 9.23 19.36
C ASP A 34 -6.78 8.22 18.78
N SER A 35 -7.76 8.67 17.99
CA SER A 35 -8.74 7.79 17.35
C SER A 35 -8.09 6.84 16.34
N THR A 36 -7.08 7.32 15.60
CA THR A 36 -6.34 6.47 14.65
C THR A 36 -5.60 5.34 15.37
N VAL A 37 -4.92 5.65 16.46
CA VAL A 37 -4.15 4.70 17.27
C VAL A 37 -5.07 3.71 17.99
N VAL A 38 -6.19 4.18 18.55
CA VAL A 38 -7.22 3.31 19.15
C VAL A 38 -7.73 2.31 18.11
N ASN A 39 -8.16 2.79 16.94
CA ASN A 39 -8.63 1.91 15.87
C ASN A 39 -7.55 0.91 15.43
N TRP A 40 -6.31 1.38 15.24
CA TRP A 40 -5.21 0.50 14.86
C TRP A 40 -4.99 -0.62 15.88
N ASN A 41 -4.93 -0.28 17.17
CA ASN A 41 -4.79 -1.25 18.25
C ASN A 41 -5.95 -2.26 18.27
N GLU A 42 -7.19 -1.80 18.10
CA GLU A 42 -8.37 -2.69 18.01
C GLU A 42 -8.28 -3.63 16.78
N PHE A 43 -7.83 -3.13 15.64
CA PHE A 43 -7.69 -3.94 14.43
C PHE A 43 -6.57 -4.97 14.56
N MET A 44 -5.45 -4.62 15.18
CA MET A 44 -4.34 -5.55 15.47
C MET A 44 -4.76 -6.68 16.41
N GLN A 45 -5.75 -6.46 17.27
CA GLN A 45 -6.31 -7.48 18.18
C GLN A 45 -7.45 -8.29 17.57
N SER A 46 -7.87 -7.98 16.34
CA SER A 46 -8.96 -8.69 15.66
C SER A 46 -8.49 -9.96 14.96
N ASP A 47 -9.41 -10.89 14.69
CA ASP A 47 -9.13 -12.14 13.98
C ASP A 47 -8.65 -11.93 12.53
N ASP A 48 -8.88 -10.73 11.97
CA ASP A 48 -8.49 -10.35 10.60
C ASP A 48 -7.21 -9.51 10.55
N SER A 49 -6.46 -9.40 11.67
CA SER A 49 -5.25 -8.58 11.77
C SER A 49 -4.15 -8.99 10.79
N TRP A 50 -4.13 -10.25 10.34
CA TRP A 50 -3.21 -10.78 9.33
C TRP A 50 -3.30 -10.07 7.97
N ILE A 51 -4.40 -9.35 7.68
CA ILE A 51 -4.56 -8.53 6.47
C ILE A 51 -3.81 -7.20 6.58
N LEU A 52 -3.56 -6.71 7.80
CA LEU A 52 -2.92 -5.44 8.03
C LEU A 52 -1.41 -5.54 7.78
N ALA A 53 -0.90 -4.54 7.08
CA ALA A 53 0.50 -4.39 6.79
C ALA A 53 1.13 -3.35 7.71
N ARG A 54 0.65 -2.10 7.64
CA ARG A 54 1.29 -0.94 8.28
C ARG A 54 0.30 0.14 8.68
N LEU A 55 0.69 0.96 9.64
CA LEU A 55 0.02 2.22 9.96
C LEU A 55 0.72 3.39 9.28
N ILE A 56 -0.02 4.22 8.55
CA ILE A 56 0.52 5.39 7.85
C ILE A 56 0.59 6.60 8.78
N ILE A 57 1.80 7.14 9.02
CA ILE A 57 2.03 8.31 9.89
C ILE A 57 2.88 9.37 9.17
N PRO A 58 2.52 10.67 9.18
CA PRO A 58 3.42 11.72 8.70
C PRO A 58 4.68 11.84 9.58
N ALA A 59 5.86 12.05 8.99
CA ALA A 59 7.10 12.25 9.74
C ALA A 59 6.99 13.39 10.78
N SER A 60 6.28 14.46 10.42
CA SER A 60 6.03 15.62 11.30
C SER A 60 5.14 15.31 12.51
N ARG A 61 4.49 14.15 12.57
CA ARG A 61 3.58 13.73 13.64
C ARG A 61 4.04 12.47 14.37
N LEU A 62 5.28 12.03 14.17
CA LEU A 62 5.83 10.85 14.85
C LEU A 62 5.84 10.99 16.38
N GLU A 63 6.15 12.18 16.89
CA GLU A 63 6.13 12.44 18.34
C GLU A 63 4.70 12.41 18.91
N GLU A 64 3.73 12.98 18.18
CA GLU A 64 2.32 12.91 18.55
C GLU A 64 1.82 11.46 18.57
N PHE A 65 2.24 10.65 17.59
CA PHE A 65 1.96 9.21 17.57
C PHE A 65 2.52 8.51 18.81
N LYS A 66 3.78 8.74 19.19
CA LYS A 66 4.37 8.13 20.39
C LYS A 66 3.57 8.42 21.65
N GLN A 67 3.14 9.67 21.81
CA GLN A 67 2.36 10.10 22.98
C GLN A 67 0.98 9.44 22.99
N ALA A 68 0.29 9.41 21.86
CA ALA A 68 -1.03 8.77 21.75
C ALA A 68 -0.96 7.25 21.96
N ALA A 69 0.10 6.60 21.48
CA ALA A 69 0.25 5.15 21.50
C ALA A 69 0.96 4.61 22.77
N GLU A 70 1.51 5.46 23.64
CA GLU A 70 2.36 5.08 24.79
C GLU A 70 1.80 3.91 25.61
N SER A 71 0.48 3.88 25.84
CA SER A 71 -0.19 2.84 26.64
C SER A 71 -0.63 1.59 25.87
N MET A 72 -0.50 1.59 24.55
CA MET A 72 -0.96 0.51 23.65
C MET A 72 0.19 -0.14 22.87
N LEU A 73 1.36 0.50 22.83
CA LEU A 73 2.52 -0.03 22.14
C LEU A 73 2.92 -1.40 22.70
N PRO A 74 3.18 -2.39 21.83
CA PRO A 74 3.54 -3.72 22.27
C PRO A 74 4.89 -3.70 22.99
N SER A 75 5.00 -4.51 24.05
CA SER A 75 6.31 -4.84 24.60
C SER A 75 7.06 -5.71 23.59
N PRO A 76 8.30 -5.36 23.18
CA PRO A 76 9.08 -6.16 22.22
C PRO A 76 9.32 -7.61 22.66
N GLU A 77 9.15 -7.92 23.96
CA GLU A 77 9.30 -9.27 24.50
C GLU A 77 8.02 -10.13 24.35
N GLU A 78 6.86 -9.51 24.13
CA GLU A 78 5.55 -10.18 24.19
C GLU A 78 4.82 -10.25 22.84
N GLN A 79 5.02 -9.25 21.98
CA GLN A 79 4.31 -9.10 20.70
C GLN A 79 5.23 -8.46 19.64
N ASP A 80 4.90 -8.68 18.38
CA ASP A 80 5.60 -8.04 17.26
C ASP A 80 5.41 -6.51 17.30
N LEU A 81 6.46 -5.79 16.89
CA LEU A 81 6.44 -4.33 16.81
C LEU A 81 5.38 -3.87 15.81
N TRP A 82 4.69 -2.77 16.14
CA TRP A 82 3.83 -2.10 15.18
C TRP A 82 4.64 -1.59 13.99
N GLN A 83 4.24 -1.99 12.79
CA GLN A 83 4.89 -1.59 11.55
C GLN A 83 4.31 -0.26 11.07
N LEU A 84 5.16 0.75 10.89
CA LEU A 84 4.78 2.06 10.37
C LEU A 84 5.29 2.22 8.94
N SER A 85 4.51 2.95 8.13
CA SER A 85 5.00 3.57 6.90
C SER A 85 4.89 5.08 7.02
N VAL A 86 6.03 5.77 6.91
CA VAL A 86 6.13 7.18 7.25
C VAL A 86 6.05 8.05 6.00
N LEU A 87 5.10 8.98 5.97
CA LEU A 87 5.02 9.96 4.89
C LEU A 87 6.05 11.07 5.11
N LEU A 88 7.00 11.18 4.20
CA LEU A 88 7.94 12.28 4.13
C LEU A 88 7.38 13.42 3.25
N PRO A 89 7.90 14.65 3.40
CA PRO A 89 7.71 15.71 2.42
C PRO A 89 8.10 15.27 0.99
N PRO A 90 7.67 15.99 -0.06
CA PRO A 90 8.13 15.73 -1.42
C PRO A 90 9.66 15.78 -1.54
N ALA A 91 10.23 14.95 -2.41
CA ALA A 91 11.65 14.96 -2.74
C ALA A 91 12.08 16.38 -3.18
N GLY A 92 13.24 16.82 -2.71
CA GLY A 92 13.78 18.15 -2.99
C GLY A 92 13.17 19.30 -2.17
N SER A 93 12.18 19.05 -1.31
CA SER A 93 11.71 20.05 -0.34
C SER A 93 12.77 20.33 0.75
N ALA A 94 12.69 21.51 1.39
CA ALA A 94 13.65 21.92 2.40
C ALA A 94 13.58 21.04 3.66
N GLU A 95 12.41 20.48 3.94
CA GLU A 95 12.11 19.67 5.11
C GLU A 95 12.43 18.17 4.91
N PHE A 96 12.80 17.75 3.69
CA PHE A 96 12.98 16.34 3.36
C PHE A 96 14.05 15.66 4.22
N ALA A 97 15.25 16.26 4.30
CA ALA A 97 16.36 15.70 5.06
C ALA A 97 16.06 15.60 6.56
N ASP A 98 15.42 16.64 7.13
CA ASP A 98 15.02 16.65 8.53
C ASP A 98 13.95 15.57 8.82
N ALA A 99 13.03 15.33 7.89
CA ALA A 99 12.02 14.28 8.01
C ALA A 99 12.62 12.86 7.94
N VAL A 100 13.63 12.65 7.09
CA VAL A 100 14.40 11.39 7.04
C VAL A 100 15.11 11.18 8.38
N GLN A 101 15.80 12.20 8.89
CA GLN A 101 16.51 12.14 10.17
C GLN A 101 15.56 11.84 11.34
N ALA A 102 14.40 12.50 11.40
CA ALA A 102 13.38 12.23 12.43
C ALA A 102 12.86 10.78 12.39
N THR A 103 12.76 10.18 11.19
CA THR A 103 12.35 8.78 11.02
C THR A 103 13.43 7.82 11.53
N ILE A 104 14.70 8.11 11.29
CA ILE A 104 15.83 7.32 11.83
C ILE A 104 15.86 7.41 13.37
N GLU A 105 15.74 8.62 13.91
CA GLU A 105 15.69 8.85 15.36
C GLU A 105 14.51 8.15 16.03
N PHE A 106 13.37 8.06 15.33
CA PHE A 106 12.23 7.28 15.77
C PHE A 106 12.59 5.81 15.95
N ASN A 107 13.24 5.18 14.97
CA ASN A 107 13.61 3.76 15.03
C ASN A 107 14.64 3.46 16.12
N VAL A 108 15.50 4.42 16.48
CA VAL A 108 16.47 4.26 17.58
C VAL A 108 15.80 4.24 18.96
N SER A 109 14.60 4.81 19.09
CA SER A 109 13.95 4.97 20.40
C SER A 109 13.33 3.70 20.99
N ASP A 110 13.28 2.60 20.23
CA ASP A 110 12.78 1.27 20.64
C ASP A 110 11.47 1.33 21.45
N CYS A 111 10.46 1.97 20.87
CA CYS A 111 9.21 2.31 21.55
C CYS A 111 8.08 1.27 21.35
N GLY A 112 8.35 0.10 20.79
CA GLY A 112 7.30 -0.87 20.41
C GLY A 112 6.73 -0.68 19.01
N ALA A 113 7.25 0.28 18.24
CA ALA A 113 6.91 0.51 16.84
C ALA A 113 8.16 0.80 16.01
N VAL A 114 8.12 0.47 14.73
CA VAL A 114 9.23 0.63 13.79
C VAL A 114 8.76 1.20 12.45
N ALA A 115 9.48 2.19 11.95
CA ALA A 115 9.25 2.89 10.69
C ALA A 115 10.33 2.54 9.66
N ASN A 116 10.30 1.32 9.12
CA ASN A 116 11.25 0.86 8.10
C ASN A 116 10.80 1.14 6.67
N VAL A 117 9.60 1.70 6.49
CA VAL A 117 9.09 2.11 5.18
C VAL A 117 8.83 3.61 5.20
N VAL A 118 9.28 4.30 4.16
CA VAL A 118 8.98 5.72 3.94
C VAL A 118 8.26 5.92 2.62
N GLU A 119 7.46 6.96 2.51
CA GLU A 119 6.79 7.31 1.26
C GLU A 119 6.89 8.80 0.97
N PHE A 120 7.13 9.16 -0.28
CA PHE A 120 7.21 10.56 -0.70
C PHE A 120 6.93 10.73 -2.19
N LYS A 121 6.68 11.96 -2.61
CA LYS A 121 6.46 12.31 -4.02
C LYS A 121 7.76 12.68 -4.71
N ALA A 122 7.95 12.26 -5.94
CA ALA A 122 9.00 12.75 -6.84
C ALA A 122 8.48 12.81 -8.28
N ASN A 123 8.86 13.85 -9.02
CA ASN A 123 8.38 14.11 -10.38
C ASN A 123 9.48 13.96 -11.42
N THR A 124 10.74 13.93 -11.01
CA THR A 124 11.88 13.84 -11.93
C THR A 124 12.89 12.80 -11.47
N VAL A 125 13.67 12.27 -12.41
CA VAL A 125 14.78 11.35 -12.12
C VAL A 125 15.77 11.98 -11.13
N SER A 126 16.12 13.25 -11.31
CA SER A 126 17.05 13.94 -10.42
C SER A 126 16.52 14.10 -8.99
N GLU A 127 15.21 14.28 -8.80
CA GLU A 127 14.59 14.28 -7.47
C GLU A 127 14.64 12.89 -6.83
N ILE A 128 14.40 11.83 -7.61
CA ILE A 128 14.49 10.44 -7.15
C ILE A 128 15.92 10.13 -6.70
N ASP A 129 16.91 10.37 -7.56
CA ASP A 129 18.32 10.07 -7.27
C ASP A 129 18.79 10.81 -6.01
N ALA A 130 18.51 12.12 -5.91
CA ALA A 130 18.89 12.92 -4.76
C ALA A 130 18.19 12.47 -3.46
N ALA A 131 16.94 12.01 -3.54
CA ALA A 131 16.23 11.48 -2.38
C ALA A 131 16.82 10.14 -1.92
N LEU A 132 17.11 9.22 -2.85
CA LEU A 132 17.70 7.92 -2.55
C LEU A 132 19.11 8.05 -1.92
N GLU A 133 19.91 9.03 -2.35
CA GLU A 133 21.23 9.32 -1.76
C GLU A 133 21.15 9.78 -0.28
N LEU A 134 20.01 10.32 0.16
CA LEU A 134 19.80 10.81 1.52
C LEU A 134 19.21 9.75 2.45
N LEU A 135 18.62 8.68 1.91
CA LEU A 135 17.96 7.65 2.72
C LEU A 135 18.98 6.73 3.37
N HIS A 136 18.66 6.28 4.59
CA HIS A 136 19.41 5.23 5.26
C HIS A 136 19.10 3.87 4.63
N ASP A 137 20.09 2.97 4.55
CA ASP A 137 19.96 1.64 3.92
C ASP A 137 18.86 0.76 4.55
N ASP A 138 18.48 1.04 5.81
CA ASP A 138 17.41 0.32 6.52
C ASP A 138 15.98 0.82 6.18
N LEU A 139 15.85 1.90 5.42
CA LEU A 139 14.56 2.45 5.00
C LEU A 139 14.23 2.01 3.57
N PHE A 140 13.07 1.37 3.40
CA PHE A 140 12.53 1.06 2.09
C PHE A 140 11.60 2.20 1.61
N PRO A 141 11.92 2.92 0.53
CA PRO A 141 11.09 3.99 0.01
C PRO A 141 10.03 3.50 -0.99
N PHE A 142 8.80 3.97 -0.84
CA PHE A 142 7.77 3.98 -1.88
C PHE A 142 7.59 5.39 -2.45
N ILE A 143 7.92 5.57 -3.73
CA ILE A 143 7.98 6.89 -4.36
C ILE A 143 6.73 7.11 -5.22
N GLU A 144 5.87 8.06 -4.81
CA GLU A 144 4.65 8.43 -5.52
C GLU A 144 5.01 9.15 -6.83
N LEU A 145 4.74 8.48 -7.95
CA LEU A 145 5.05 8.97 -9.30
C LEU A 145 3.83 9.67 -9.94
N PRO A 146 4.03 10.67 -10.81
CA PRO A 146 2.95 11.34 -11.53
C PRO A 146 2.27 10.35 -12.50
N ILE A 147 1.02 9.98 -12.21
CA ILE A 147 0.31 8.93 -12.96
C ILE A 147 -0.11 9.38 -14.38
N ASP A 148 -0.35 10.68 -14.56
CA ASP A 148 -0.78 11.23 -15.84
C ASP A 148 0.34 11.27 -16.88
N GLU A 149 1.59 11.16 -16.44
CA GLU A 149 2.78 11.13 -17.29
C GLU A 149 3.19 9.69 -17.62
N ASP A 150 4.05 9.54 -18.63
CA ASP A 150 4.64 8.24 -18.96
C ASP A 150 5.65 7.82 -17.86
N PRO A 151 5.36 6.77 -17.06
CA PRO A 151 6.16 6.47 -15.89
C PRO A 151 7.49 5.79 -16.24
N ARG A 152 7.68 5.32 -17.48
CA ARG A 152 8.82 4.46 -17.84
C ARG A 152 10.18 5.09 -17.55
N GLY A 153 10.32 6.40 -17.74
CA GLY A 153 11.56 7.12 -17.43
C GLY A 153 11.87 7.13 -15.94
N LEU A 154 10.86 7.35 -15.10
CA LEU A 154 10.99 7.38 -13.64
C LEU A 154 11.15 5.97 -13.06
N LEU A 155 10.41 4.98 -13.58
CA LEU A 155 10.57 3.58 -13.19
C LEU A 155 11.97 3.07 -13.53
N ALA A 156 12.53 3.47 -14.69
CA ALA A 156 13.91 3.12 -15.05
C ALA A 156 14.95 3.69 -14.06
N SER A 157 14.70 4.84 -13.42
CA SER A 157 15.58 5.34 -12.35
C SER A 157 15.46 4.58 -11.03
N LEU A 158 14.36 3.86 -10.81
CA LEU A 158 14.21 2.97 -9.64
C LEU A 158 14.88 1.62 -9.86
N SER A 159 15.08 1.22 -11.12
CA SER A 159 15.68 -0.05 -11.49
C SER A 159 17.09 -0.19 -10.90
N GLY A 160 17.26 -1.15 -9.98
CA GLY A 160 18.54 -1.43 -9.31
C GLY A 160 18.70 -0.74 -7.95
N ALA A 161 17.78 0.16 -7.58
CA ALA A 161 17.62 0.61 -6.21
C ALA A 161 16.70 -0.34 -5.43
N ILE A 162 16.87 -0.40 -4.11
CA ILE A 162 15.93 -1.07 -3.22
C ILE A 162 14.80 -0.06 -2.93
N ALA A 163 13.88 0.07 -3.88
CA ALA A 163 12.78 1.04 -3.82
C ALA A 163 11.52 0.48 -4.50
N GLY A 164 10.36 0.97 -4.10
CA GLY A 164 9.07 0.71 -4.72
C GLY A 164 8.49 1.97 -5.38
N ALA A 165 7.68 1.80 -6.41
CA ALA A 165 6.85 2.86 -6.97
C ALA A 165 5.55 2.98 -6.17
N LYS A 166 4.95 4.16 -6.15
CA LYS A 166 3.64 4.37 -5.56
C LYS A 166 2.76 5.12 -6.54
N VAL A 167 1.49 4.74 -6.56
CA VAL A 167 0.48 5.39 -7.38
C VAL A 167 -0.69 5.84 -6.52
N ARG A 168 -1.20 7.03 -6.81
CA ARG A 168 -2.45 7.55 -6.24
C ARG A 168 -3.60 7.18 -7.14
N THR A 169 -4.67 6.66 -6.55
CA THR A 169 -5.85 6.17 -7.27
C THR A 169 -7.17 6.82 -6.84
N GLY A 170 -7.10 7.83 -5.97
CA GLY A 170 -8.28 8.57 -5.55
C GLY A 170 -8.00 9.70 -4.55
N GLY A 171 -9.10 10.25 -4.04
CA GLY A 171 -9.10 11.35 -3.08
C GLY A 171 -10.52 11.91 -2.87
N ILE A 172 -10.62 13.16 -2.44
CA ILE A 172 -11.91 13.81 -2.13
C ILE A 172 -12.50 14.61 -3.30
N THR A 173 -11.82 14.67 -4.43
CA THR A 173 -12.31 15.33 -5.64
C THR A 173 -12.12 14.42 -6.86
N PRO A 174 -12.95 14.57 -7.91
CA PRO A 174 -12.86 13.72 -9.10
C PRO A 174 -11.49 13.73 -9.78
N GLU A 175 -10.78 14.86 -9.73
CA GLU A 175 -9.49 15.04 -10.41
C GLU A 175 -8.35 14.23 -9.75
N LEU A 176 -8.56 13.74 -8.54
CA LEU A 176 -7.61 12.87 -7.84
C LEU A 176 -7.74 11.40 -8.25
N TYR A 177 -8.78 11.05 -9.02
CA TYR A 177 -8.97 9.72 -9.58
C TYR A 177 -8.39 9.67 -11.00
N PRO A 178 -7.42 8.78 -11.27
CA PRO A 178 -6.84 8.69 -12.59
C PRO A 178 -7.80 8.02 -13.58
N LEU A 179 -7.57 8.27 -14.87
CA LEU A 179 -8.22 7.50 -15.93
C LEU A 179 -7.78 6.02 -15.88
N PRO A 180 -8.66 5.06 -16.22
CA PRO A 180 -8.30 3.64 -16.29
C PRO A 180 -7.05 3.37 -17.15
N ALA A 181 -6.96 4.01 -18.31
CA ALA A 181 -5.78 3.93 -19.19
C ALA A 181 -4.47 4.38 -18.51
N HIS A 182 -4.51 5.39 -17.63
CA HIS A 182 -3.32 5.86 -16.91
C HIS A 182 -2.86 4.84 -15.87
N LEU A 183 -3.80 4.27 -15.10
CA LEU A 183 -3.49 3.22 -14.13
C LEU A 183 -3.05 1.92 -14.82
N ALA A 184 -3.68 1.54 -15.93
CA ALA A 184 -3.28 0.39 -16.74
C ALA A 184 -1.85 0.52 -17.27
N ARG A 185 -1.51 1.70 -17.83
CA ARG A 185 -0.14 2.01 -18.28
C ARG A 185 0.86 1.91 -17.13
N PHE A 186 0.52 2.42 -15.95
CA PHE A 186 1.37 2.35 -14.76
C PHE A 186 1.61 0.90 -14.31
N ILE A 187 0.55 0.11 -14.13
CA ILE A 187 0.63 -1.30 -13.72
C ILE A 187 1.44 -2.12 -14.73
N HIS A 188 1.13 -1.98 -16.02
CA HIS A 188 1.86 -2.68 -17.08
C HIS A 188 3.36 -2.28 -17.10
N SER A 189 3.67 -1.00 -16.90
CA SER A 189 5.06 -0.54 -16.88
C SER A 189 5.83 -1.09 -15.67
N CYS A 190 5.18 -1.19 -14.51
CA CYS A 190 5.78 -1.82 -13.33
C CYS A 190 6.01 -3.33 -13.55
N ALA A 191 5.02 -4.04 -14.10
CA ALA A 191 5.12 -5.46 -14.42
C ALA A 191 6.27 -5.76 -15.41
N VAL A 192 6.40 -4.96 -16.49
CA VAL A 192 7.49 -5.10 -17.46
C VAL A 192 8.86 -4.78 -16.85
N ALA A 193 8.93 -3.81 -15.95
CA ALA A 193 10.17 -3.42 -15.29
C ALA A 193 10.55 -4.34 -14.12
N GLY A 194 9.65 -5.21 -13.67
CA GLY A 194 9.83 -5.96 -12.41
C GLY A 194 9.88 -5.03 -11.18
N GLN A 195 9.20 -3.88 -11.26
CA GLN A 195 9.27 -2.82 -10.25
C GLN A 195 8.16 -3.02 -9.21
N PRO A 196 8.51 -3.26 -7.93
CA PRO A 196 7.53 -3.30 -6.85
C PRO A 196 6.77 -1.98 -6.78
N PHE A 197 5.47 -2.05 -6.50
CA PHE A 197 4.62 -0.89 -6.34
C PHE A 197 3.50 -1.08 -5.32
N LYS A 198 2.97 0.05 -4.87
CA LYS A 198 1.73 0.10 -4.08
C LYS A 198 0.76 1.14 -4.59
N ALA A 199 -0.52 0.93 -4.32
CA ALA A 199 -1.59 1.86 -4.66
C ALA A 199 -2.12 2.54 -3.39
N THR A 200 -2.55 3.80 -3.50
CA THR A 200 -3.05 4.53 -2.34
C THR A 200 -4.23 5.42 -2.70
N ALA A 201 -5.13 5.60 -1.74
CA ALA A 201 -6.37 6.37 -1.84
C ALA A 201 -7.37 5.83 -2.87
N GLY A 202 -8.64 5.73 -2.47
CA GLY A 202 -9.75 5.37 -3.37
C GLY A 202 -9.90 3.89 -3.71
N MET A 203 -9.19 2.97 -3.02
CA MET A 203 -9.39 1.53 -3.14
C MET A 203 -9.92 0.95 -1.82
N HIS A 204 -11.23 1.08 -1.60
CA HIS A 204 -11.87 0.59 -0.38
C HIS A 204 -12.62 -0.73 -0.61
N HIS A 205 -12.86 -1.07 -1.89
CA HIS A 205 -13.72 -2.16 -2.31
C HIS A 205 -12.92 -3.18 -3.16
N PRO A 206 -13.23 -4.48 -3.08
CA PRO A 206 -12.51 -5.52 -3.82
C PRO A 206 -12.73 -5.43 -5.34
N GLY A 207 -13.95 -5.09 -5.76
CA GLY A 207 -14.32 -4.78 -7.14
C GLY A 207 -14.58 -3.28 -7.34
N GLN A 208 -15.04 -2.91 -8.54
CA GLN A 208 -15.42 -1.53 -8.81
C GLN A 208 -16.57 -1.07 -7.91
N ASN A 209 -16.51 0.20 -7.49
CA ASN A 209 -17.55 0.80 -6.66
C ASN A 209 -17.90 2.22 -7.09
N GLU A 210 -19.19 2.57 -7.10
CA GLU A 210 -19.63 3.94 -7.39
C GLU A 210 -19.54 4.80 -6.12
N ASN A 211 -18.55 5.70 -6.08
CA ASN A 211 -18.48 6.70 -5.02
C ASN A 211 -19.34 7.90 -5.39
N LYS A 212 -20.62 7.85 -4.96
CA LYS A 212 -21.62 8.90 -5.22
C LYS A 212 -21.27 10.25 -4.59
N SER A 213 -20.49 10.26 -3.52
CA SER A 213 -20.13 11.50 -2.82
C SER A 213 -19.15 12.36 -3.63
N VAL A 214 -18.23 11.70 -4.33
CA VAL A 214 -17.25 12.36 -5.21
C VAL A 214 -17.76 12.40 -6.66
N GLY A 215 -18.58 11.43 -7.08
CA GLY A 215 -19.11 11.31 -8.44
C GLY A 215 -18.18 10.56 -9.39
N VAL A 216 -17.51 9.52 -8.90
CA VAL A 216 -16.55 8.71 -9.66
C VAL A 216 -16.82 7.21 -9.47
N VAL A 217 -16.24 6.39 -10.36
CA VAL A 217 -16.15 4.94 -10.18
C VAL A 217 -14.75 4.60 -9.70
N GLU A 218 -14.66 3.99 -8.53
CA GLU A 218 -13.43 3.59 -7.88
C GLU A 218 -12.93 2.25 -8.42
N PHE A 219 -11.61 2.08 -8.46
CA PHE A 219 -11.00 0.81 -8.83
C PHE A 219 -11.10 -0.19 -7.68
N GLY A 220 -11.35 -1.46 -8.02
CA GLY A 220 -11.30 -2.55 -7.05
C GLY A 220 -9.87 -3.00 -6.77
N PHE A 221 -9.50 -3.22 -5.51
CA PHE A 221 -8.14 -3.67 -5.18
C PHE A 221 -7.84 -5.10 -5.69
N LEU A 222 -8.84 -5.99 -5.78
CA LEU A 222 -8.65 -7.31 -6.41
C LEU A 222 -8.58 -7.19 -7.92
N SER A 223 -9.28 -6.22 -8.54
CA SER A 223 -9.14 -5.94 -9.97
C SER A 223 -7.72 -5.46 -10.29
N VAL A 224 -7.10 -4.68 -9.42
CA VAL A 224 -5.71 -4.23 -9.58
C VAL A 224 -4.73 -5.39 -9.41
N LEU A 225 -4.95 -6.27 -8.43
CA LEU A 225 -4.17 -7.50 -8.29
C LEU A 225 -4.28 -8.40 -9.53
N GLN A 226 -5.50 -8.61 -10.03
CA GLN A 226 -5.76 -9.36 -11.26
C GLN A 226 -5.06 -8.73 -12.46
N ALA A 227 -5.18 -7.41 -12.63
CA ALA A 227 -4.55 -6.68 -13.73
C ALA A 227 -3.03 -6.79 -13.68
N THR A 228 -2.44 -6.72 -12.48
CA THR A 228 -0.99 -6.90 -12.26
C THR A 228 -0.56 -8.32 -12.62
N ALA A 229 -1.27 -9.33 -12.14
CA ALA A 229 -0.97 -10.73 -12.44
C ALA A 229 -1.12 -11.03 -13.94
N SER A 230 -2.14 -10.46 -14.60
CA SER A 230 -2.33 -10.61 -16.04
C SER A 230 -1.16 -10.00 -16.83
N ALA A 231 -0.71 -8.80 -16.44
CA ALA A 231 0.43 -8.14 -17.08
C ALA A 231 1.73 -8.94 -16.91
N SER A 232 2.05 -9.40 -15.70
CA SER A 232 3.33 -10.05 -15.41
C SER A 232 3.39 -11.52 -15.80
N VAL A 233 2.30 -12.27 -15.61
CA VAL A 233 2.27 -13.73 -15.79
C VAL A 233 1.81 -14.11 -17.20
N LEU A 234 0.80 -13.42 -17.72
CA LEU A 234 0.22 -13.73 -19.03
C LEU A 234 0.78 -12.86 -20.16
N GLY A 235 1.55 -11.81 -19.82
CA GLY A 235 2.10 -10.87 -20.79
C GLY A 235 1.00 -10.02 -21.45
N SER A 236 -0.09 -9.75 -20.73
CA SER A 236 -1.21 -8.95 -21.24
C SER A 236 -0.77 -7.55 -21.65
N SER A 237 -1.36 -7.06 -22.74
CA SER A 237 -1.22 -5.69 -23.24
C SER A 237 -1.84 -4.65 -22.28
N VAL A 238 -1.47 -3.39 -22.47
CA VAL A 238 -2.04 -2.27 -21.68
C VAL A 238 -3.56 -2.21 -21.81
N GLU A 239 -4.09 -2.48 -23.01
CA GLU A 239 -5.52 -2.47 -23.30
C GLU A 239 -6.27 -3.60 -22.56
N GLU A 240 -5.66 -4.78 -22.45
CA GLU A 240 -6.22 -5.90 -21.67
C GLU A 240 -6.17 -5.62 -20.17
N VAL A 241 -5.09 -5.01 -19.67
CA VAL A 241 -4.97 -4.54 -18.28
C VAL A 241 -6.05 -3.50 -17.96
N GLU A 242 -6.28 -2.54 -18.85
CA GLU A 242 -7.35 -1.55 -18.70
C GLU A 242 -8.73 -2.21 -18.65
N ALA A 243 -8.99 -3.18 -19.53
CA ALA A 243 -10.25 -3.91 -19.56
C ALA A 243 -10.53 -4.65 -18.23
N ILE A 244 -9.49 -5.20 -17.58
CA ILE A 244 -9.61 -5.84 -16.27
C ILE A 244 -9.95 -4.81 -15.18
N LEU A 245 -9.27 -3.66 -15.18
CA LEU A 245 -9.50 -2.60 -14.19
C LEU A 245 -10.94 -2.03 -14.24
N VAL A 246 -11.59 -2.10 -15.41
CA VAL A 246 -12.96 -1.65 -15.63
C VAL A 246 -14.01 -2.78 -15.62
N SER A 247 -13.62 -4.00 -15.27
CA SER A 247 -14.53 -5.12 -15.11
C SER A 247 -15.34 -4.98 -13.81
N ASP A 248 -16.63 -5.32 -13.89
CA ASP A 248 -17.54 -5.32 -12.73
C ASP A 248 -17.07 -6.27 -11.62
N THR A 249 -16.52 -7.43 -12.00
CA THR A 249 -16.13 -8.49 -11.07
C THR A 249 -14.66 -8.89 -11.27
N PRO A 250 -13.83 -8.83 -10.22
CA PRO A 250 -12.48 -9.39 -10.26
C PRO A 250 -12.53 -10.92 -10.30
N ASP A 251 -11.61 -11.53 -11.05
CA ASP A 251 -11.48 -12.98 -11.19
C ASP A 251 -10.01 -13.42 -11.14
N LEU A 252 -9.63 -14.06 -10.03
CA LEU A 252 -8.30 -14.61 -9.80
C LEU A 252 -8.21 -16.11 -10.12
N SER A 253 -9.26 -16.72 -10.68
CA SER A 253 -9.32 -18.17 -10.95
C SER A 253 -8.28 -18.62 -11.97
N ALA A 254 -7.87 -17.74 -12.88
CA ALA A 254 -6.89 -17.98 -13.92
C ALA A 254 -5.44 -18.15 -13.41
N PHE A 255 -5.15 -17.72 -12.18
CA PHE A 255 -3.80 -17.73 -11.61
C PHE A 255 -3.62 -18.83 -10.56
N THR A 256 -2.44 -19.43 -10.46
CA THR A 256 -2.11 -20.36 -9.38
C THR A 256 -1.80 -19.60 -8.08
N GLU A 257 -1.78 -20.32 -6.95
CA GLU A 257 -1.35 -19.77 -5.65
C GLU A 257 0.07 -19.20 -5.72
N GLU A 258 1.02 -19.98 -6.27
CA GLU A 258 2.42 -19.56 -6.47
C GLU A 258 2.54 -18.29 -7.33
N GLN A 259 1.71 -18.16 -8.38
CA GLN A 259 1.71 -16.96 -9.23
C GLN A 259 1.21 -15.73 -8.46
N LEU A 260 0.15 -15.88 -7.66
CA LEU A 260 -0.37 -14.77 -6.85
C LEU A 260 0.59 -14.39 -5.73
N GLU A 261 1.23 -15.37 -5.09
CA GLU A 261 2.24 -15.16 -4.06
C GLU A 261 3.42 -14.36 -4.63
N GLN A 262 3.93 -14.75 -5.80
CA GLN A 262 5.00 -14.02 -6.48
C GLN A 262 4.56 -12.58 -6.83
N VAL A 263 3.36 -12.40 -7.40
CA VAL A 263 2.85 -11.07 -7.75
C VAL A 263 2.71 -10.17 -6.51
N ARG A 264 2.21 -10.70 -5.40
CA ARG A 264 2.06 -9.97 -4.12
C ARG A 264 3.42 -9.63 -3.50
N ALA A 265 4.36 -10.56 -3.54
CA ALA A 265 5.69 -10.37 -2.95
C ALA A 265 6.55 -9.40 -3.75
N GLU A 266 6.52 -9.47 -5.09
CA GLU A 266 7.49 -8.79 -5.96
C GLU A 266 6.93 -7.57 -6.68
N LEU A 267 5.61 -7.49 -6.90
CA LEU A 267 5.01 -6.45 -7.73
C LEU A 267 3.99 -5.60 -6.99
N PHE A 268 2.82 -6.13 -6.63
CA PHE A 268 1.79 -5.33 -5.96
C PHE A 268 1.81 -5.61 -4.47
N ASN A 269 2.53 -4.79 -3.70
CA ASN A 269 2.91 -5.11 -2.32
C ASN A 269 1.85 -4.74 -1.27
N SER A 270 1.24 -3.57 -1.40
CA SER A 270 0.23 -3.11 -0.43
C SER A 270 -0.73 -2.11 -1.06
N LEU A 271 -1.79 -1.80 -0.32
CA LEU A 271 -2.71 -0.71 -0.62
C LEU A 271 -2.92 0.19 0.60
N GLY A 272 -2.98 1.50 0.39
CA GLY A 272 -3.33 2.47 1.42
C GLY A 272 -4.83 2.77 1.44
N THR A 273 -5.50 2.49 2.56
CA THR A 273 -6.93 2.81 2.78
C THR A 273 -7.14 3.53 4.11
N CYS A 274 -8.06 4.50 4.15
CA CYS A 274 -8.43 5.18 5.39
C CYS A 274 -9.46 4.40 6.22
N SER A 275 -9.98 3.28 5.70
CA SER A 275 -10.94 2.39 6.37
C SER A 275 -10.48 0.95 6.26
N PHE A 276 -10.38 0.26 7.40
CA PHE A 276 -10.17 -1.19 7.43
C PHE A 276 -11.49 -1.97 7.44
N ASN A 277 -12.57 -1.35 7.92
CA ASN A 277 -13.87 -2.03 8.02
C ASN A 277 -14.53 -2.24 6.66
N GLU A 278 -14.53 -1.22 5.79
CA GLU A 278 -15.15 -1.31 4.46
C GLU A 278 -14.59 -2.47 3.61
N PRO A 279 -13.26 -2.60 3.39
CA PRO A 279 -12.74 -3.73 2.62
C PRO A 279 -13.04 -5.07 3.31
N ARG A 280 -13.02 -5.12 4.64
CA ARG A 280 -13.29 -6.34 5.42
C ARG A 280 -14.74 -6.81 5.28
N GLU A 281 -15.70 -5.90 5.38
CA GLU A 281 -17.14 -6.19 5.23
C GLU A 281 -17.47 -6.68 3.82
N ASP A 282 -16.86 -6.08 2.80
CA ASP A 282 -17.04 -6.50 1.42
C ASP A 282 -16.42 -7.88 1.15
N LEU A 283 -15.22 -8.14 1.69
CA LEU A 283 -14.56 -9.45 1.56
C LEU A 283 -15.34 -10.57 2.26
N ARG A 284 -15.97 -10.29 3.41
CA ARG A 284 -16.93 -11.22 4.05
C ARG A 284 -18.15 -11.46 3.18
N THR A 285 -18.70 -10.41 2.58
CA THR A 285 -19.85 -10.52 1.65
C THR A 285 -19.50 -11.37 0.42
N MET A 286 -18.24 -11.32 -0.03
CA MET A 286 -17.71 -12.18 -1.10
C MET A 286 -17.38 -13.61 -0.64
N GLY A 287 -17.42 -13.89 0.66
CA GLY A 287 -17.07 -15.19 1.24
C GLY A 287 -15.56 -15.47 1.32
N MET A 288 -14.72 -14.45 1.14
CA MET A 288 -13.26 -14.56 1.24
C MET A 288 -12.76 -14.45 2.68
N LEU A 289 -13.55 -13.84 3.58
CA LEU A 289 -13.31 -13.78 5.02
C LEU A 289 -14.45 -14.46 5.77
N LYS A 290 -14.14 -14.95 6.98
CA LYS A 290 -15.14 -15.51 7.90
C LYS A 290 -16.03 -14.40 8.48
N GLU A 291 -17.28 -14.73 8.76
CA GLU A 291 -18.22 -13.87 9.49
C GLU A 291 -17.77 -13.61 10.93
#